data_AF-A0A925D5V0-F1
#
_entry.id   AF-A0A925D5V0-F1
#
_cell.length_a   1.000
_cell.length_b   1.000
_cell.length_c   1.000
_cell.angle_alpha   90.00
_cell.angle_beta   90.00
_cell.angle_gamma   90.00
#
_symmetry.space_group_name_H-M   'P 1'
#
loop_
_entity.id
_entity.type
_entity.pdbx_description
1 polymer ?
#
loop_
_entity_poly.entity_id
_entity_poly.type
_entity_poly.pdbx_seq_one_letter_code
_entity_poly.pdbx_strand_id
1 'polypeptide(L)'
;GPGTILEIHLYHPQPYKDSERAYKRLITPEFLSLVHRSLAPQGLVVLQTDNWAYWNYIRRVAPLLFDFTELTGAWPDAPRGRTRREIYARQHKLSIFRGQGTPRPNITAAQIAEIIQSQPPPRFDAGR
;
A
#
# COMPACT_ATOMS: atom_id res chain seq x y z
N GLY A 1 -11.20 -16.98 -7.65
CA GLY A 1 -10.19 -17.93 -7.14
C GLY A 1 -8.92 -17.18 -6.75
N PRO A 2 -7.90 -17.82 -6.15
CA PRO A 2 -6.57 -17.20 -6.05
C PRO A 2 -6.05 -16.84 -7.45
N GLY A 3 -5.29 -15.76 -7.58
CA GLY A 3 -4.67 -15.38 -8.84
C GLY A 3 -5.64 -14.90 -9.94
N THR A 4 -6.82 -14.40 -9.59
CA THR A 4 -7.85 -14.00 -10.59
C THR A 4 -8.17 -12.52 -10.61
N ILE A 5 -7.72 -11.77 -9.60
CA ILE A 5 -8.00 -10.33 -9.52
C ILE A 5 -7.02 -9.57 -10.42
N LEU A 6 -7.54 -8.69 -11.27
CA LEU A 6 -6.73 -7.88 -12.16
C LEU A 6 -6.11 -6.69 -11.44
N GLU A 7 -6.89 -5.97 -10.63
CA GLU A 7 -6.37 -4.81 -9.90
C GLU A 7 -6.97 -4.72 -8.49
N ILE A 8 -6.15 -4.32 -7.51
CA ILE A 8 -6.56 -4.01 -6.15
C ILE A 8 -6.06 -2.61 -5.80
N HIS A 9 -6.99 -1.72 -5.44
CA HIS A 9 -6.68 -0.33 -5.14
C HIS A 9 -7.00 0.00 -3.69
N LEU A 10 -6.02 0.58 -3.00
CA LEU A 10 -6.16 1.03 -1.62
C LEU A 10 -5.81 2.51 -1.53
N TYR A 11 -6.85 3.32 -1.39
CA TYR A 11 -6.74 4.77 -1.31
C TYR A 11 -7.00 5.26 0.11
N HIS A 12 -6.02 5.95 0.68
CA HIS A 12 -6.08 6.60 2.00
C HIS A 12 -6.61 5.68 3.12
N PRO A 13 -6.04 4.46 3.30
CA PRO A 13 -6.40 3.62 4.43
C PRO A 13 -6.14 4.39 5.73
N GLN A 14 -7.02 4.22 6.72
CA GLN A 14 -6.93 5.01 7.95
C GLN A 14 -5.57 4.84 8.63
N PRO A 15 -4.77 5.92 8.81
CA PRO A 15 -3.47 5.81 9.44
C PRO A 15 -3.53 5.57 10.95
N TYR A 16 -4.66 5.81 11.62
CA TYR A 16 -4.77 5.74 13.10
C TYR A 16 -3.59 6.46 13.80
N LYS A 17 -3.70 7.79 13.93
CA LYS A 17 -2.62 8.65 14.44
C LYS A 17 -2.11 8.25 15.82
N ASP A 18 -3.04 7.82 16.67
CA ASP A 18 -2.76 7.25 17.99
C ASP A 18 -2.05 5.89 17.87
N SER A 19 -0.87 5.79 18.48
CA SER A 19 -0.03 4.59 18.45
C SER A 19 -0.71 3.39 19.11
N GLU A 20 -1.60 3.60 20.08
CA GLU A 20 -2.38 2.52 20.70
C GLU A 20 -3.36 1.89 19.71
N ARG A 21 -3.74 2.62 18.65
CA ARG A 21 -4.64 2.15 17.59
C ARG A 21 -3.90 1.70 16.34
N ALA A 22 -2.57 1.70 16.35
CA ALA A 22 -1.76 1.31 15.20
C ALA A 22 -2.03 -0.13 14.73
N TYR A 23 -2.49 -1.02 15.61
CA TYR A 23 -2.89 -2.39 15.24
C TYR A 23 -4.11 -2.46 14.30
N LYS A 24 -4.87 -1.37 14.17
CA LYS A 24 -6.03 -1.28 13.26
C LYS A 24 -5.65 -0.91 11.83
N ARG A 25 -4.37 -0.58 11.58
CA ARG A 25 -3.86 -0.22 10.24
C ARG A 25 -3.99 -1.42 9.30
N LEU A 26 -4.58 -1.18 8.13
CA LEU A 26 -4.89 -2.22 7.16
C LEU A 26 -3.63 -2.84 6.55
N ILE A 27 -2.70 -2.00 6.11
CA ILE A 27 -1.50 -2.45 5.41
C ILE A 27 -0.49 -3.00 6.42
N THR A 28 -0.37 -4.32 6.42
CA THR A 28 0.63 -5.13 7.12
C THR A 28 1.26 -6.12 6.12
N PRO A 29 2.36 -6.82 6.47
CA PRO A 29 2.95 -7.85 5.62
C PRO A 29 1.96 -9.00 5.36
N GLU A 30 1.18 -9.39 6.36
CA GLU A 30 0.14 -10.42 6.25
C GLU A 30 -0.92 -9.98 5.24
N PHE A 31 -1.45 -8.77 5.37
CA PHE A 31 -2.45 -8.25 4.45
C PHE A 31 -1.90 -8.17 3.01
N LEU A 32 -0.68 -7.68 2.83
CA LEU A 32 -0.04 -7.61 1.51
C LEU A 32 0.20 -9.01 0.91
N SER A 33 0.45 -10.04 1.72
CA SER A 33 0.53 -11.42 1.22
C SER A 33 -0.79 -11.94 0.67
N LEU A 34 -1.91 -11.54 1.27
CA LEU A 34 -3.25 -11.87 0.79
C LEU A 34 -3.56 -11.17 -0.53
N VAL A 35 -3.16 -9.90 -0.66
CA VAL A 35 -3.24 -9.14 -1.91
C VAL A 35 -2.42 -9.83 -3.01
N HIS A 36 -1.16 -10.18 -2.71
CA HIS A 36 -0.27 -10.88 -3.64
C HIS A 36 -0.91 -12.18 -4.17
N ARG A 37 -1.41 -13.03 -3.28
CA ARG A 37 -2.08 -14.30 -3.64
C ARG A 37 -3.36 -14.10 -4.46
N SER A 38 -4.05 -12.98 -4.28
CA SER A 38 -5.33 -12.72 -4.95
C SER A 38 -5.14 -12.21 -6.38
N LEU A 39 -4.07 -11.45 -6.63
CA LEU A 39 -3.76 -10.87 -7.92
C LEU A 39 -3.31 -11.92 -8.93
N ALA A 40 -3.76 -11.78 -10.17
CA ALA A 40 -3.20 -12.52 -11.30
C ALA A 40 -1.68 -12.21 -11.46
N PRO A 41 -0.90 -13.05 -12.16
CA PRO A 41 0.55 -12.83 -12.34
C PRO A 41 0.95 -11.46 -12.91
N GLN A 42 0.05 -10.80 -13.63
CA GLN A 42 0.22 -9.43 -14.16
C GLN A 42 -0.77 -8.44 -13.55
N GLY A 43 -1.44 -8.84 -12.47
CA GLY A 43 -2.36 -7.96 -11.76
C GLY A 43 -1.64 -6.82 -11.06
N LEU A 44 -2.36 -5.77 -10.74
CA LEU A 44 -1.81 -4.52 -10.20
C LEU A 44 -2.29 -4.29 -8.77
N VAL A 45 -1.37 -4.00 -7.85
CA VAL A 45 -1.72 -3.32 -6.60
C VAL A 45 -1.44 -1.83 -6.75
N VAL A 46 -2.38 -0.99 -6.34
CA VAL A 46 -2.21 0.47 -6.25
C VAL A 46 -2.40 0.90 -4.80
N LEU A 47 -1.38 1.52 -4.21
CA LEU A 47 -1.40 2.01 -2.84
C LEU A 47 -1.23 3.53 -2.84
N GLN A 48 -2.08 4.23 -2.09
CA GLN A 48 -2.01 5.69 -1.95
C GLN A 48 -2.33 6.11 -0.53
N THR A 49 -1.56 7.06 0.00
CA THR A 49 -1.83 7.73 1.28
C THR A 49 -1.26 9.14 1.25
N ASP A 50 -1.81 10.01 2.07
CA ASP A 50 -1.33 11.36 2.34
C ASP A 50 -0.63 11.45 3.71
N ASN A 51 -0.38 10.31 4.35
CA ASN A 51 0.37 10.21 5.60
C ASN A 51 1.81 9.74 5.32
N TRP A 52 2.80 10.58 5.62
CA TRP A 52 4.21 10.29 5.34
C TRP A 52 4.73 9.09 6.13
N ALA A 53 4.43 8.98 7.42
CA ALA A 53 4.90 7.87 8.25
C ALA A 53 4.35 6.53 7.72
N TYR A 54 3.08 6.51 7.31
CA TYR A 54 2.46 5.33 6.71
C TYR A 54 3.07 5.02 5.34
N TRP A 55 3.34 6.03 4.51
CA TRP A 55 4.04 5.84 3.24
C TRP A 55 5.45 5.27 3.44
N ASN A 56 6.20 5.80 4.41
CA ASN A 56 7.54 5.34 4.74
C ASN A 56 7.54 3.87 5.20
N TYR A 57 6.47 3.42 5.85
CA TYR A 57 6.28 2.00 6.12
C TYR A 57 6.01 1.20 4.83
N ILE A 58 5.03 1.63 4.04
CA ILE A 58 4.60 0.96 2.80
C ILE A 58 5.77 0.74 1.83
N ARG A 59 6.57 1.78 1.56
CA ARG A 59 7.70 1.73 0.63
C ARG A 59 8.82 0.76 1.05
N ARG A 60 8.85 0.33 2.32
CA ARG A 60 9.80 -0.69 2.80
C ARG A 60 9.24 -2.11 2.64
N VAL A 61 7.96 -2.31 2.90
CA VAL A 61 7.35 -3.65 2.94
C VAL A 61 6.76 -4.09 1.60
N ALA A 62 6.20 -3.17 0.81
CA ALA A 62 5.58 -3.51 -0.47
C ALA A 62 6.59 -4.11 -1.48
N PRO A 63 7.82 -3.57 -1.65
CA PRO A 63 8.79 -4.14 -2.59
C PRO A 63 9.25 -5.57 -2.27
N LEU A 64 9.00 -6.06 -1.04
CA LEU A 64 9.34 -7.44 -0.67
C LEU A 64 8.45 -8.45 -1.39
N LEU A 65 7.20 -8.06 -1.68
CA LEU A 65 6.17 -8.91 -2.29
C LEU A 65 5.83 -8.50 -3.73
N PHE A 66 6.05 -7.24 -4.10
CA PHE A 66 5.68 -6.68 -5.40
C PHE A 66 6.89 -6.07 -6.11
N ASP A 67 6.91 -6.14 -7.44
CA ASP A 67 7.78 -5.28 -8.26
C ASP A 67 7.20 -3.86 -8.21
N PHE A 68 7.52 -3.16 -7.11
CA PHE A 68 6.83 -1.94 -6.69
C PHE A 68 7.59 -0.68 -7.10
N THR A 69 6.86 0.30 -7.61
CA THR A 69 7.40 1.59 -8.05
C THR A 69 6.57 2.74 -7.47
N GLU A 70 7.26 3.80 -7.05
CA GLU A 70 6.59 5.04 -6.62
C GLU A 70 6.13 5.82 -7.86
N LEU A 71 4.94 6.42 -7.79
CA LEU A 71 4.42 7.25 -8.87
C LEU A 71 4.44 8.72 -8.46
N THR A 72 4.67 9.59 -9.43
CA THR A 72 4.67 11.05 -9.25
C THR A 72 3.57 11.70 -10.07
N GLY A 73 3.17 12.91 -9.69
CA GLY A 73 2.16 13.68 -10.42
C GLY A 73 0.72 13.28 -10.13
N ALA A 74 -0.19 13.72 -11.00
CA ALA A 74 -1.62 13.40 -10.94
C ALA A 74 -1.93 12.13 -11.73
N TRP A 75 -3.07 11.51 -11.45
CA TRP A 75 -3.58 10.44 -12.29
C TRP A 75 -3.97 11.00 -13.67
N PRO A 76 -3.48 10.46 -14.79
CA PRO A 76 -3.82 10.97 -16.12
C PRO A 76 -5.33 10.93 -16.42
N ASP A 77 -5.99 9.86 -15.95
CA ASP A 77 -7.44 9.61 -16.06
C ASP A 77 -8.28 10.41 -15.04
N ALA A 78 -7.66 10.87 -13.95
CA ALA A 78 -8.33 11.57 -12.86
C ALA A 78 -7.44 12.71 -12.33
N PRO A 79 -7.23 13.78 -13.11
CA PRO A 79 -6.26 14.83 -12.78
C PRO A 79 -6.58 15.59 -11.49
N ARG A 80 -7.86 15.58 -11.07
CA ARG A 80 -8.31 16.17 -9.79
C ARG A 80 -8.10 15.23 -8.59
N GLY A 81 -7.90 13.93 -8.83
CA GLY A 81 -7.79 12.86 -7.83
C GLY A 81 -8.89 11.81 -8.00
N ARG A 82 -8.58 10.54 -7.66
CA ARG A 82 -9.52 9.40 -7.76
C ARG A 82 -10.44 9.28 -6.55
N THR A 83 -10.13 9.97 -5.45
CA THR A 83 -10.96 9.95 -4.23
C THR A 83 -11.22 11.34 -3.67
N ARG A 84 -12.30 11.48 -2.87
CA ARG A 84 -12.59 12.73 -2.13
C ARG A 84 -11.43 13.14 -1.22
N ARG A 85 -10.77 12.19 -0.56
CA ARG A 85 -9.61 12.47 0.31
C ARG A 85 -8.43 13.00 -0.50
N GLU A 86 -8.16 12.43 -1.66
CA GLU A 86 -7.12 12.93 -2.56
C GLU A 86 -7.43 14.35 -3.05
N ILE A 87 -8.66 14.60 -3.50
CA ILE A 87 -9.11 15.93 -3.94
C ILE A 87 -8.90 16.95 -2.81
N TYR A 88 -9.33 16.63 -1.59
CA TYR A 88 -9.11 17.47 -0.42
C TYR A 88 -7.62 17.74 -0.17
N ALA A 89 -6.79 16.69 -0.18
CA ALA A 89 -5.36 16.80 0.05
C ALA A 89 -4.69 17.72 -0.98
N ARG A 90 -5.03 17.60 -2.26
CA ARG A 90 -4.53 18.49 -3.32
C ARG A 90 -4.95 19.94 -3.10
N GLN A 91 -6.23 20.19 -2.79
CA GLN A 91 -6.75 21.53 -2.52
C GLN A 91 -6.03 22.22 -1.36
N HIS A 92 -5.62 21.45 -0.35
CA HIS A 92 -4.92 21.93 0.84
C HIS A 92 -3.39 21.80 0.73
N LYS A 93 -2.85 21.52 -0.46
CA LYS A 93 -1.41 21.38 -0.71
C LYS A 93 -0.73 20.34 0.20
N LEU A 94 -1.47 19.31 0.62
CA LEU A 94 -0.90 18.18 1.36
C LEU A 94 -0.18 17.26 0.39
N SER A 95 0.93 16.67 0.85
CA SER A 95 1.64 15.63 0.11
C SER A 95 0.75 14.41 -0.10
N ILE A 96 0.77 13.86 -1.31
CA ILE A 96 0.11 12.60 -1.64
C ILE A 96 1.19 11.66 -2.16
N PHE A 97 1.31 10.53 -1.49
CA PHE A 97 2.25 9.48 -1.84
C PHE A 97 1.49 8.31 -2.47
N ARG A 98 2.07 7.72 -3.50
CA ARG A 98 1.42 6.71 -4.32
C ARG A 98 2.47 5.78 -4.93
N GLY A 99 2.07 4.55 -5.14
CA GLY A 99 2.88 3.58 -5.85
C GLY A 99 2.04 2.42 -6.32
N GLN A 100 2.60 1.67 -7.25
CA GLN A 100 1.98 0.51 -7.82
C GLN A 100 2.98 -0.62 -8.01
N GLY A 101 2.50 -1.85 -8.10
CA GLY A 101 3.37 -2.97 -8.45
C GLY A 101 2.60 -4.21 -8.87
N THR A 102 3.30 -5.09 -9.57
CA THR A 102 2.82 -6.43 -9.89
C THR A 102 3.32 -7.42 -8.84
N PRO A 103 2.59 -8.52 -8.55
CA PRO A 103 3.09 -9.60 -7.70
C PRO A 103 4.46 -10.08 -8.19
N ARG A 104 5.46 -10.14 -7.30
CA ARG A 104 6.78 -10.67 -7.71
C ARG A 104 6.61 -12.11 -8.19
N PRO A 105 7.11 -12.45 -9.39
CA PRO A 105 7.07 -13.82 -9.86
C PRO A 105 8.03 -14.68 -9.03
N ASN A 106 7.73 -15.97 -8.89
CA ASN A 106 8.60 -16.98 -8.28
C ASN A 106 8.91 -16.80 -6.79
N ILE A 107 8.19 -15.95 -6.06
CA ILE A 107 8.26 -15.96 -4.60
C ILE A 107 7.46 -17.16 -4.05
N THR A 108 8.12 -17.98 -3.24
CA THR A 108 7.51 -19.18 -2.66
C THR A 108 6.68 -18.84 -1.43
N ALA A 109 5.74 -19.71 -1.06
CA ALA A 109 4.96 -19.56 0.18
C ALA A 109 5.85 -19.50 1.44
N ALA A 110 6.96 -20.23 1.45
CA ALA A 110 7.92 -20.21 2.56
C ALA A 110 8.62 -18.83 2.68
N GLN A 111 9.05 -18.25 1.56
CA GLN A 111 9.64 -16.90 1.55
C GLN A 111 8.62 -15.83 1.98
N ILE A 112 7.36 -15.95 1.55
CA ILE A 112 6.28 -15.06 2.02
C ILE A 112 6.11 -15.18 3.53
N ALA A 113 6.08 -16.40 4.07
CA ALA A 113 5.95 -16.63 5.51
C ALA A 113 7.13 -16.02 6.30
N GLU A 114 8.35 -16.13 5.78
CA GLU A 114 9.55 -15.51 6.36
C GLU A 114 9.47 -13.97 6.34
N ILE A 115 8.98 -13.38 5.25
CA ILE A 115 8.73 -11.93 5.18
C ILE A 115 7.72 -11.51 6.25
N ILE A 116 6.62 -12.24 6.39
CA ILE A 116 5.60 -11.94 7.40
C ILE A 116 6.19 -11.95 8.81
N GLN A 117 7.00 -12.96 9.13
CA GLN A 117 7.59 -13.10 10.47
C GLN A 117 8.71 -12.09 10.74
N SER A 118 9.47 -11.70 9.72
CA SER A 118 10.64 -10.81 9.88
C SER A 118 10.28 -9.32 9.86
N GLN A 119 9.17 -8.94 9.23
CA GLN A 119 8.80 -7.53 9.10
C GLN A 119 8.00 -7.04 10.30
N PRO A 120 8.29 -5.84 10.83
CA PRO A 120 7.57 -5.32 11.97
C PRO A 120 6.12 -4.96 11.58
N PRO A 121 5.15 -5.12 12.49
CA PRO A 121 3.83 -4.51 12.31
C PRO A 121 3.98 -2.98 12.19
N PRO A 122 2.99 -2.28 11.59
CA PRO A 122 3.06 -0.84 11.38
C PRO A 122 2.86 -0.05 12.69
N ARG A 123 3.74 -0.20 13.68
CA ARG A 123 3.73 0.49 14.97
C ARG A 123 4.66 1.71 14.92
N PHE A 124 4.14 2.82 14.44
CA PHE A 124 4.84 4.12 14.37
C PHE A 124 3.85 5.26 14.65
N ASP A 125 4.34 6.40 15.12
CA ASP A 125 3.53 7.62 15.25
C ASP A 125 3.15 8.12 13.85
N ALA A 126 1.85 8.29 13.59
CA ALA A 126 1.32 8.81 12.33
C ALA A 126 0.68 10.20 12.50
N GLY A 127 0.84 10.83 13.66
CA GLY A 127 0.34 12.16 13.98
C GLY A 127 1.24 13.31 13.51
N ARG A 128 2.49 13.01 13.11
CA ARG A 128 3.48 13.97 12.61
C ARG A 128 3.69 13.84 11.11
#